data_AF-A0A9E0DRG2-F1
#
_entry.id   AF-A0A9E0DRG2-F1
#
_cell.length_a   1.000
_cell.length_b   1.000
_cell.length_c   1.000
_cell.angle_alpha   90.00
_cell.angle_beta   90.00
_cell.angle_gamma   90.00
#
_symmetry.space_group_name_H-M   'P 1'
#
loop_
_entity.id
_entity.type
_entity.pdbx_description
1 polymer ?
#
loop_
_entity_poly.entity_id
_entity_poly.type
_entity_poly.pdbx_seq_one_letter_code
_entity_poly.pdbx_strand_id
1 'polypeptide(L)'
;MAAGEISTTSTDAVNGSQLYALTQAVEREISFNGDVAYQDTAVTKSLGETLTIDGGAAESSLRDNIGVVANGTDTLSIQLAKEITVDSVKADTVTSTTVNAGTVTSDTVQMNADANGNTTTITGGGVTITPTSGNAVSLTSTGLNNGNNVISGVAPGAISPNSTEAVNGSQLYSVAAGVAKLDNKIDQTGAMSAALAG
;
A
#
# COMPACT_ATOMS: atom_id res chain seq x y z
N MET A 1 -69.36 -10.76 -32.79
CA MET A 1 -68.50 -10.75 -34.00
C MET A 1 -67.29 -11.62 -33.69
N ALA A 2 -66.86 -12.48 -34.62
CA ALA A 2 -65.64 -13.27 -34.44
C ALA A 2 -64.39 -12.37 -34.47
N ALA A 3 -63.25 -12.86 -34.01
CA ALA A 3 -61.97 -12.20 -34.23
C ALA A 3 -61.63 -12.25 -35.73
N GLY A 4 -61.19 -11.12 -36.29
CA GLY A 4 -60.71 -11.08 -37.68
C GLY A 4 -59.38 -11.82 -37.80
N GLU A 5 -59.06 -12.35 -38.98
CA GLU A 5 -57.78 -13.02 -39.19
C GLU A 5 -56.60 -12.02 -39.05
N ILE A 6 -55.55 -12.38 -38.29
CA ILE A 6 -54.31 -11.61 -38.17
C ILE A 6 -53.26 -12.23 -39.09
N SER A 7 -53.13 -11.70 -40.30
CA SER A 7 -52.11 -12.10 -41.27
C SER A 7 -51.76 -10.94 -42.19
N THR A 8 -50.62 -11.03 -42.90
CA THR A 8 -50.16 -9.98 -43.81
C THR A 8 -51.05 -9.79 -45.04
N THR A 9 -51.96 -10.72 -45.31
CA THR A 9 -52.89 -10.70 -46.45
C THR A 9 -54.35 -10.48 -46.04
N SER A 10 -54.63 -10.44 -44.74
CA SER A 10 -55.99 -10.28 -44.23
C SER A 10 -56.53 -8.88 -44.53
N THR A 11 -57.80 -8.82 -44.92
CA THR A 11 -58.59 -7.59 -45.01
C THR A 11 -59.69 -7.53 -43.96
N ASP A 12 -59.70 -8.50 -43.03
CA ASP A 12 -60.70 -8.55 -41.96
C ASP A 12 -60.53 -7.37 -41.01
N ALA A 13 -61.66 -6.85 -40.52
CA ALA A 13 -61.62 -5.88 -39.43
C ALA A 13 -61.21 -6.58 -38.12
N VAL A 14 -60.24 -6.00 -37.40
CA VAL A 14 -59.88 -6.44 -36.06
C VAL A 14 -60.92 -5.95 -35.04
N ASN A 15 -61.26 -6.79 -34.07
CA ASN A 15 -62.21 -6.44 -33.02
C ASN A 15 -61.50 -5.89 -31.77
N GLY A 16 -62.28 -5.30 -30.84
CA GLY A 16 -61.74 -4.69 -29.63
C GLY A 16 -60.95 -5.65 -28.72
N SER A 17 -61.29 -6.94 -28.69
CA SER A 17 -60.51 -7.93 -27.92
C SER A 17 -59.12 -8.17 -28.49
N GLN A 18 -58.95 -8.08 -29.81
CA GLN A 18 -57.65 -8.22 -30.47
C GLN A 18 -56.77 -6.99 -30.21
N LEU A 19 -57.35 -5.78 -30.29
CA LEU A 19 -56.64 -4.55 -29.96
C LEU A 19 -56.25 -4.50 -28.47
N TYR A 20 -57.17 -4.86 -27.56
CA TYR A 20 -56.90 -4.92 -26.13
C TYR A 20 -55.80 -5.94 -25.76
N ALA A 21 -55.78 -7.11 -26.42
CA ALA A 21 -54.72 -8.09 -26.23
C ALA A 21 -53.34 -7.55 -26.64
N LEU A 22 -53.27 -6.79 -27.75
CA LEU A 22 -52.05 -6.11 -28.16
C LEU A 22 -51.64 -5.04 -27.15
N THR A 23 -52.58 -4.22 -26.66
CA THR A 23 -52.34 -3.19 -25.64
C THR A 23 -51.69 -3.80 -24.38
N GLN A 24 -52.25 -4.88 -23.82
CA GLN A 24 -51.66 -5.55 -22.66
C GLN A 24 -50.25 -6.12 -22.94
N ALA A 25 -49.99 -6.58 -24.18
CA ALA A 25 -48.69 -7.12 -24.54
C ALA A 25 -47.60 -6.04 -24.64
N VAL A 26 -47.95 -4.84 -25.15
CA VAL A 26 -47.01 -3.71 -25.27
C VAL A 26 -46.83 -2.94 -23.95
N GLU A 27 -47.81 -3.00 -23.05
CA GLU A 27 -47.74 -2.43 -21.69
C GLU A 27 -46.95 -3.32 -20.71
N ARG A 28 -46.53 -4.51 -21.12
CA ARG A 28 -45.76 -5.41 -20.27
C ARG A 28 -44.35 -4.87 -20.06
N GLU A 29 -44.01 -4.59 -18.81
CA GLU A 29 -42.69 -4.10 -18.43
C GLU A 29 -41.61 -5.19 -18.54
N ILE A 30 -40.37 -4.74 -18.74
CA ILE A 30 -39.16 -5.55 -18.61
C ILE A 30 -38.51 -5.19 -17.27
N SER A 31 -38.29 -6.19 -16.42
CA SER A 31 -37.64 -6.03 -15.11
C SER A 31 -36.17 -6.42 -15.18
N PHE A 32 -35.29 -5.59 -14.63
CA PHE A 32 -33.85 -5.82 -14.51
C PHE A 32 -33.47 -5.87 -13.03
N ASN A 33 -32.93 -7.00 -12.57
CA ASN A 33 -32.41 -7.16 -11.21
C ASN A 33 -30.92 -6.79 -11.15
N GLY A 34 -30.48 -6.24 -10.02
CA GLY A 34 -29.06 -5.99 -9.74
C GLY A 34 -28.35 -7.16 -9.05
N ASP A 35 -27.03 -7.09 -8.95
CA ASP A 35 -26.18 -8.10 -8.29
C ASP A 35 -26.35 -8.11 -6.76
N VAL A 36 -26.59 -6.95 -6.17
CA VAL A 36 -26.82 -6.81 -4.73
C VAL A 36 -28.33 -6.64 -4.50
N ALA A 37 -28.90 -7.44 -3.58
CA ALA A 37 -30.30 -7.31 -3.14
C ALA A 37 -30.47 -6.06 -2.25
N TYR A 38 -30.23 -4.87 -2.81
CA TYR A 38 -30.58 -3.62 -2.15
C TYR A 38 -32.08 -3.40 -2.37
N GLN A 39 -32.87 -3.64 -1.32
CA GLN A 39 -34.32 -3.35 -1.28
C GLN A 39 -35.16 -4.07 -2.35
N ASP A 40 -34.76 -5.23 -2.86
CA ASP A 40 -35.53 -6.13 -3.75
C ASP A 40 -36.33 -5.43 -4.87
N THR A 41 -35.81 -4.31 -5.37
CA THR A 41 -36.51 -3.41 -6.27
C THR A 41 -35.88 -3.55 -7.65
N ALA A 42 -36.48 -4.41 -8.47
CA ALA A 42 -36.12 -4.49 -9.87
C ALA A 42 -36.34 -3.12 -10.54
N VAL A 43 -35.44 -2.74 -11.45
CA VAL A 43 -35.69 -1.61 -12.34
C VAL A 43 -36.65 -2.10 -13.42
N THR A 44 -37.86 -1.54 -13.49
CA THR A 44 -38.81 -1.84 -14.55
C THR A 44 -38.82 -0.76 -15.62
N LYS A 45 -38.95 -1.19 -16.87
CA LYS A 45 -39.02 -0.32 -18.04
C LYS A 45 -40.14 -0.75 -18.97
N SER A 46 -40.92 0.22 -19.44
CA SER A 46 -41.88 0.03 -20.52
C SER A 46 -41.18 0.00 -21.87
N LEU A 47 -41.86 -0.55 -22.89
CA LEU A 47 -41.34 -0.56 -24.25
C LEU A 47 -41.09 0.87 -24.75
N GLY A 48 -39.86 1.13 -25.23
CA GLY A 48 -39.46 2.45 -25.72
C GLY A 48 -38.81 3.35 -24.67
N GLU A 49 -38.79 2.95 -23.39
CA GLU A 49 -38.02 3.66 -22.38
C GLU A 49 -36.52 3.33 -22.46
N THR A 50 -35.69 4.29 -22.06
CA THR A 50 -34.24 4.07 -21.94
C THR A 50 -33.91 3.50 -20.57
N LEU A 51 -33.16 2.38 -20.54
CA LEU A 51 -32.46 1.91 -19.36
C LEU A 51 -31.09 2.60 -19.30
N THR A 52 -30.89 3.41 -18.27
CA THR A 52 -29.60 4.03 -17.98
C THR A 52 -28.84 3.16 -16.99
N ILE A 53 -27.60 2.83 -17.30
CA ILE A 53 -26.66 2.21 -16.37
C ILE A 53 -25.66 3.30 -15.99
N ASP A 54 -25.84 3.89 -14.82
CA ASP A 54 -24.99 4.98 -14.34
C ASP A 54 -23.94 4.45 -13.34
N GLY A 55 -22.66 4.61 -13.69
CA GLY A 55 -21.52 4.27 -12.84
C GLY A 55 -21.16 5.35 -11.82
N GLY A 56 -21.92 6.45 -11.75
CA GLY A 56 -21.76 7.51 -10.74
C GLY A 56 -20.55 8.44 -10.93
N ALA A 57 -19.80 8.30 -12.03
CA ALA A 57 -18.70 9.19 -12.39
C ALA A 57 -19.17 10.24 -13.41
N ALA A 58 -18.67 11.48 -13.31
CA ALA A 58 -18.96 12.53 -14.30
C ALA A 58 -18.49 12.11 -15.71
N GLU A 59 -19.10 12.64 -16.78
CA GLU A 59 -18.83 12.21 -18.18
C GLU A 59 -17.34 12.21 -18.58
N SER A 60 -16.54 13.13 -18.02
CA SER A 60 -15.10 13.20 -18.23
C SER A 60 -14.31 12.06 -17.56
N SER A 61 -14.89 11.40 -16.57
CA SER A 61 -14.30 10.31 -15.76
C SER A 61 -14.88 8.93 -16.09
N LEU A 62 -15.86 8.84 -17.01
CA LEU A 62 -16.41 7.56 -17.50
C LEU A 62 -15.40 6.71 -18.29
N ARG A 63 -14.18 7.22 -18.53
CA ARG A 63 -13.11 6.50 -19.24
C ARG A 63 -12.08 5.82 -18.35
N ASP A 64 -12.06 6.12 -17.04
CA ASP A 64 -10.82 5.90 -16.31
C ASP A 64 -10.81 4.64 -15.45
N ASN A 65 -11.94 4.20 -14.86
CA ASN A 65 -11.97 3.00 -14.00
C ASN A 65 -13.03 1.95 -14.36
N ILE A 66 -14.31 2.28 -14.54
CA ILE A 66 -15.38 1.31 -14.89
C ILE A 66 -16.16 1.83 -16.09
N GLY A 67 -16.36 0.98 -17.10
CA GLY A 67 -17.13 1.30 -18.31
C GLY A 67 -18.14 0.23 -18.69
N VAL A 68 -19.22 0.64 -19.35
CA VAL A 68 -20.25 -0.25 -19.93
C VAL A 68 -20.16 -0.17 -21.44
N VAL A 69 -19.96 -1.30 -22.11
CA VAL A 69 -19.75 -1.38 -23.56
C VAL A 69 -20.71 -2.40 -24.17
N ALA A 70 -21.50 -1.97 -25.16
CA ALA A 70 -22.33 -2.88 -25.94
C ALA A 70 -21.47 -3.69 -26.92
N ASN A 71 -21.73 -4.99 -27.04
CA ASN A 71 -21.04 -5.88 -27.99
C ASN A 71 -21.58 -5.80 -29.43
N GLY A 72 -22.64 -5.02 -29.65
CA GLY A 72 -23.28 -4.85 -30.96
C GLY A 72 -24.29 -5.93 -31.35
N THR A 73 -24.54 -6.94 -30.51
CA THR A 73 -25.52 -8.00 -30.75
C THR A 73 -26.59 -8.06 -29.67
N ASP A 74 -26.20 -8.30 -28.42
CA ASP A 74 -27.14 -8.70 -27.36
C ASP A 74 -26.62 -8.50 -25.92
N THR A 75 -25.37 -8.07 -25.73
CA THR A 75 -24.75 -7.96 -24.40
C THR A 75 -24.19 -6.56 -24.15
N LEU A 76 -24.36 -6.07 -22.92
CA LEU A 76 -23.60 -4.94 -22.38
C LEU A 76 -22.59 -5.50 -21.37
N SER A 77 -21.30 -5.33 -21.66
CA SER A 77 -20.22 -5.77 -20.78
C SER A 77 -19.80 -4.64 -19.85
N ILE A 78 -19.75 -4.94 -18.55
CA ILE A 78 -19.13 -4.07 -17.54
C ILE A 78 -17.65 -4.44 -17.46
N GLN A 79 -16.77 -3.46 -17.66
CA GLN A 79 -15.33 -3.65 -17.72
C GLN A 79 -14.64 -2.74 -16.71
N LEU A 80 -13.58 -3.26 -16.09
CA LEU A 80 -12.66 -2.51 -15.24
C LEU A 80 -11.43 -2.11 -16.08
N ALA A 81 -10.95 -0.88 -15.91
CA ALA A 81 -9.73 -0.42 -16.55
C ALA A 81 -8.51 -1.20 -16.02
N LYS A 82 -7.48 -1.33 -16.86
CA LYS A 82 -6.23 -1.99 -16.48
C LYS A 82 -5.47 -1.21 -15.41
N GLU A 83 -5.57 0.11 -15.45
CA GLU A 83 -5.02 1.03 -14.46
C GLU A 83 -6.19 1.72 -13.76
N ILE A 84 -6.15 1.77 -12.43
CA ILE A 84 -7.18 2.39 -11.62
C ILE A 84 -6.64 3.67 -11.00
N THR A 85 -7.23 4.81 -11.36
CA THR A 85 -6.85 6.13 -10.85
C THR A 85 -7.96 6.67 -9.97
N VAL A 86 -7.67 6.88 -8.69
CA VAL A 86 -8.62 7.38 -7.70
C VAL A 86 -7.92 8.37 -6.77
N ASP A 87 -8.64 9.38 -6.29
CA ASP A 87 -8.09 10.39 -5.37
C ASP A 87 -7.78 9.79 -3.99
N SER A 88 -8.54 8.78 -3.57
CA SER A 88 -8.32 8.08 -2.31
C SER A 88 -8.88 6.66 -2.33
N VAL A 89 -8.27 5.79 -1.52
CA VAL A 89 -8.75 4.44 -1.24
C VAL A 89 -8.89 4.31 0.28
N LYS A 90 -10.09 3.96 0.75
CA LYS A 90 -10.30 3.51 2.13
C LYS A 90 -10.36 1.99 2.13
N ALA A 91 -9.24 1.36 2.48
CA ALA A 91 -9.14 -0.09 2.61
C ALA A 91 -8.70 -0.44 4.04
N ASP A 92 -9.21 -1.54 4.57
CA ASP A 92 -8.75 -2.11 5.83
C ASP A 92 -7.40 -2.83 5.63
N THR A 93 -7.34 -3.69 4.63
CA THR A 93 -6.12 -4.41 4.23
C THR A 93 -5.87 -4.25 2.74
N VAL A 94 -4.63 -3.96 2.36
CA VAL A 94 -4.17 -3.95 0.97
C VAL A 94 -3.03 -4.95 0.83
N THR A 95 -3.27 -6.02 0.06
CA THR A 95 -2.23 -6.99 -0.30
C THR A 95 -1.65 -6.62 -1.66
N SER A 96 -0.42 -6.08 -1.68
CA SER A 96 0.29 -5.74 -2.91
C SER A 96 1.72 -6.27 -2.89
N THR A 97 2.24 -6.68 -4.05
CA THR A 97 3.64 -7.08 -4.23
C THR A 97 4.59 -5.87 -4.26
N THR A 98 4.11 -4.71 -4.67
CA THR A 98 4.89 -3.48 -4.77
C THR A 98 4.00 -2.27 -4.49
N VAL A 99 4.48 -1.36 -3.66
CA VAL A 99 3.82 -0.09 -3.36
C VAL A 99 4.83 1.03 -3.65
N ASN A 100 4.53 1.84 -4.65
CA ASN A 100 5.31 3.05 -4.95
C ASN A 100 4.52 4.27 -4.46
N ALA A 101 4.76 4.67 -3.21
CA ALA A 101 4.09 5.82 -2.61
C ALA A 101 5.03 7.03 -2.59
N GLY A 102 4.54 8.20 -3.02
CA GLY A 102 5.29 9.45 -2.92
C GLY A 102 5.49 9.91 -1.48
N THR A 103 4.45 9.80 -0.65
CA THR A 103 4.50 10.10 0.79
C THR A 103 3.63 9.11 1.55
N VAL A 104 4.13 8.63 2.69
CA VAL A 104 3.41 7.75 3.61
C VAL A 104 3.17 8.53 4.89
N THR A 105 1.90 8.85 5.19
CA THR A 105 1.50 9.44 6.47
C THR A 105 0.92 8.33 7.33
N SER A 106 1.62 7.94 8.39
CA SER A 106 1.21 6.83 9.26
C SER A 106 1.75 7.04 10.67
N ASP A 107 0.94 6.71 11.68
CA ASP A 107 1.39 6.71 13.08
C ASP A 107 2.45 5.61 13.32
N THR A 108 2.32 4.49 12.62
CA THR A 108 3.24 3.36 12.69
C THR A 108 3.34 2.68 11.34
N VAL A 109 4.57 2.48 10.86
CA VAL A 109 4.90 1.57 9.77
C VAL A 109 5.65 0.38 10.37
N GLN A 110 5.02 -0.78 10.32
CA GLN A 110 5.61 -2.03 10.81
C GLN A 110 6.02 -2.88 9.61
N MET A 111 7.31 -3.17 9.48
CA MET A 111 7.76 -4.19 8.55
C MET A 111 7.37 -5.57 9.08
N ASN A 112 7.01 -6.48 8.18
CA ASN A 112 6.79 -7.88 8.53
C ASN A 112 8.02 -8.44 9.24
N ALA A 113 7.79 -9.40 10.13
CA ALA A 113 8.86 -10.13 10.75
C ALA A 113 9.70 -10.85 9.69
N ASP A 114 11.03 -10.82 9.82
CA ASP A 114 11.92 -11.61 8.96
C ASP A 114 11.81 -13.12 9.26
N ALA A 115 12.57 -13.94 8.55
CA ALA A 115 12.57 -15.40 8.76
C ALA A 115 12.97 -15.82 10.20
N ASN A 116 13.63 -14.94 10.95
CA ASN A 116 14.04 -15.14 12.34
C ASN A 116 13.07 -14.47 13.34
N GLY A 117 11.97 -13.89 12.86
CA GLY A 117 10.96 -13.20 13.65
C GLY A 117 11.31 -11.75 14.02
N ASN A 118 12.42 -11.20 13.53
CA ASN A 118 12.85 -9.85 13.87
C ASN A 118 11.95 -8.82 13.17
N THR A 119 11.66 -7.71 13.84
CA THR A 119 10.75 -6.67 13.34
C THR A 119 11.45 -5.33 13.21
N THR A 120 10.97 -4.49 12.29
CA THR A 120 11.39 -3.08 12.19
C THR A 120 10.16 -2.18 12.23
N THR A 121 10.14 -1.25 13.18
CA THR A 121 9.03 -0.33 13.39
C THR A 121 9.50 1.10 13.20
N ILE A 122 8.74 1.87 12.42
CA ILE A 122 8.92 3.30 12.23
C ILE A 122 7.70 3.99 12.82
N THR A 123 7.93 4.93 13.73
CA THR A 123 6.88 5.73 14.37
C THR A 123 7.28 7.20 14.37
N GLY A 124 6.41 8.09 14.87
CA GLY A 124 6.78 9.47 15.17
C GLY A 124 7.97 9.62 16.14
N GLY A 125 8.30 8.57 16.91
CA GLY A 125 9.45 8.53 17.82
C GLY A 125 10.78 8.10 17.17
N GLY A 126 10.77 7.63 15.92
CA GLY A 126 11.96 7.17 15.21
C GLY A 126 11.85 5.74 14.67
N VAL A 127 13.01 5.11 14.46
CA VAL A 127 13.15 3.76 13.88
C VAL A 127 13.71 2.81 14.93
N THR A 128 13.06 1.65 15.11
CA THR A 128 13.53 0.59 16.01
C THR A 128 13.55 -0.74 15.28
N ILE A 129 14.66 -1.47 15.42
CA ILE A 129 14.79 -2.88 15.02
C ILE A 129 14.75 -3.71 16.29
N THR A 130 13.73 -4.57 16.39
CA THR A 130 13.51 -5.44 17.55
C THR A 130 13.77 -6.88 17.15
N PRO A 131 14.89 -7.48 17.58
CA PRO A 131 15.16 -8.87 17.31
C PRO A 131 14.37 -9.79 18.26
N THR A 132 14.17 -11.05 17.88
CA THR A 132 13.60 -12.07 18.78
C THR A 132 14.55 -12.49 19.89
N SER A 133 15.87 -12.34 19.65
CA SER A 133 16.93 -12.62 20.60
C SER A 133 18.05 -11.58 20.46
N GLY A 134 18.65 -11.18 21.58
CA GLY A 134 19.65 -10.11 21.62
C GLY A 134 19.02 -8.76 21.94
N ASN A 135 19.74 -7.69 21.60
CA ASN A 135 19.37 -6.32 22.01
C ASN A 135 18.84 -5.51 20.82
N ALA A 136 17.78 -4.74 21.06
CA ALA A 136 17.21 -3.84 20.07
C ALA A 136 18.17 -2.70 19.68
N VAL A 137 18.05 -2.26 18.43
CA VAL A 137 18.79 -1.10 17.89
C VAL A 137 17.77 -0.03 17.53
N SER A 138 18.03 1.23 17.90
CA SER A 138 17.11 2.32 17.61
C SER A 138 17.80 3.63 17.27
N LEU A 139 17.13 4.41 16.41
CA LEU A 139 17.40 5.82 16.16
C LEU A 139 16.14 6.60 16.52
N THR A 140 16.24 7.45 17.54
CA THR A 140 15.12 8.26 18.04
C THR A 140 15.53 9.72 18.19
N SER A 141 14.60 10.57 18.67
CA SER A 141 14.91 11.96 19.03
C SER A 141 15.98 12.10 20.13
N THR A 142 16.26 11.04 20.88
CA THR A 142 17.31 11.03 21.92
C THR A 142 18.67 10.55 21.40
N GLY A 143 18.75 10.12 20.14
CA GLY A 143 19.99 9.68 19.49
C GLY A 143 19.96 8.22 19.04
N LEU A 144 21.16 7.66 18.88
CA LEU A 144 21.40 6.28 18.42
C LEU A 144 21.65 5.37 19.64
N ASN A 145 20.94 4.25 19.70
CA ASN A 145 21.18 3.19 20.67
C ASN A 145 21.46 1.88 19.92
N ASN A 146 22.67 1.35 20.04
CA ASN A 146 23.05 0.07 19.42
C ASN A 146 22.77 -1.14 20.32
N GLY A 147 22.05 -0.97 21.42
CA GLY A 147 21.67 -2.07 22.32
C GLY A 147 22.87 -2.80 22.93
N ASN A 148 23.95 -2.12 23.28
CA ASN A 148 25.20 -2.76 23.74
C ASN A 148 25.82 -3.76 22.75
N ASN A 149 25.41 -3.77 21.48
CA ASN A 149 26.06 -4.58 20.46
C ASN A 149 27.41 -3.94 20.08
N VAL A 150 28.37 -4.78 19.68
CA VAL A 150 29.66 -4.30 19.17
C VAL A 150 29.46 -3.57 17.85
N ILE A 151 29.95 -2.34 17.77
CA ILE A 151 30.00 -1.59 16.51
C ILE A 151 31.30 -1.96 15.80
N SER A 152 31.19 -2.74 14.73
CA SER A 152 32.32 -3.15 13.89
C SER A 152 32.34 -2.36 12.57
N GLY A 153 33.46 -2.40 11.84
CA GLY A 153 33.58 -1.70 10.55
C GLY A 153 33.77 -0.19 10.63
N VAL A 154 34.03 0.36 11.83
CA VAL A 154 34.35 1.78 12.01
C VAL A 154 35.75 2.07 11.46
N ALA A 155 35.85 2.92 10.43
CA ALA A 155 37.13 3.40 9.92
C ALA A 155 37.89 4.24 10.97
N PRO A 156 39.23 4.36 10.90
CA PRO A 156 39.95 5.24 11.81
C PRO A 156 39.46 6.68 11.70
N GLY A 157 38.97 7.24 12.81
CA GLY A 157 38.46 8.60 12.84
C GLY A 157 39.58 9.64 12.83
N ALA A 158 39.32 10.84 12.31
CA ALA A 158 40.28 11.94 12.39
C ALA A 158 40.62 12.27 13.86
N ILE A 159 41.92 12.41 14.17
CA ILE A 159 42.39 12.85 15.49
C ILE A 159 42.79 14.32 15.40
N SER A 160 41.85 15.20 15.72
CA SER A 160 42.03 16.65 15.77
C SER A 160 41.19 17.26 16.91
N PRO A 161 41.48 18.50 17.37
CA PRO A 161 40.76 19.12 18.49
C PRO A 161 39.25 19.31 18.29
N ASN A 162 38.79 19.27 17.05
CA ASN A 162 37.40 19.51 16.65
C ASN A 162 36.73 18.30 15.98
N SER A 163 37.35 17.11 16.05
CA SER A 163 36.79 15.89 15.45
C SER A 163 35.55 15.43 16.23
N THR A 164 34.52 15.03 15.48
CA THR A 164 33.30 14.38 15.99
C THR A 164 33.17 12.94 15.50
N GLU A 165 34.25 12.38 14.95
CA GLU A 165 34.27 11.03 14.42
C GLU A 165 34.48 10.00 15.53
N ALA A 166 33.90 8.81 15.36
CA ALA A 166 34.15 7.71 16.28
C ALA A 166 35.59 7.19 16.12
N VAL A 167 36.28 6.94 17.24
CA VAL A 167 37.59 6.28 17.23
C VAL A 167 37.41 4.76 17.24
N ASN A 168 38.23 4.06 16.45
CA ASN A 168 38.20 2.60 16.41
C ASN A 168 39.31 1.95 17.24
N GLY A 169 39.27 0.62 17.34
CA GLY A 169 40.22 -0.15 18.14
C GLY A 169 41.70 0.01 17.72
N SER A 170 41.99 0.19 16.42
CA SER A 170 43.37 0.35 15.94
C SER A 170 44.03 1.64 16.44
N GLN A 171 43.23 2.69 16.63
CA GLN A 171 43.70 3.98 17.12
C GLN A 171 43.97 3.93 18.62
N LEU A 172 43.04 3.36 19.39
CA LEU A 172 43.24 3.16 20.83
C LEU A 172 44.43 2.22 21.10
N TYR A 173 44.59 1.17 20.29
CA TYR A 173 45.74 0.28 20.35
C TYR A 173 47.05 1.02 20.10
N SER A 174 47.08 1.94 19.12
CA SER A 174 48.28 2.76 18.84
C SER A 174 48.68 3.65 20.03
N VAL A 175 47.69 4.23 20.73
CA VAL A 175 47.92 4.99 21.96
C VAL A 175 48.45 4.07 23.07
N ALA A 176 47.82 2.91 23.28
CA ALA A 176 48.23 1.94 24.29
C ALA A 176 49.69 1.46 24.07
N ALA A 177 50.07 1.20 22.82
CA ALA A 177 51.45 0.86 22.45
C ALA A 177 52.43 2.01 22.74
N GLY A 178 52.00 3.27 22.58
CA GLY A 178 52.75 4.45 23.00
C GLY A 178 53.00 4.49 24.51
N VAL A 179 51.95 4.29 25.32
CA VAL A 179 52.03 4.27 26.78
C VAL A 179 52.98 3.18 27.30
N ALA A 180 52.92 1.97 26.73
CA ALA A 180 53.83 0.89 27.10
C ALA A 180 55.32 1.25 26.87
N LYS A 181 55.64 2.05 25.83
CA LYS A 181 57.01 2.52 25.62
C LYS A 181 57.45 3.54 26.66
N LEU A 182 56.54 4.39 27.14
CA LEU A 182 56.84 5.32 28.23
C LEU A 182 57.11 4.57 29.54
N ASP A 183 56.31 3.55 29.85
CA ASP A 183 56.48 2.69 31.01
C ASP A 183 57.89 2.08 31.09
N ASN A 184 58.32 1.44 29.99
CA ASN A 184 59.68 0.92 29.87
C ASN A 184 60.78 1.99 30.06
N LYS A 185 60.53 3.23 29.58
CA LYS A 185 61.49 4.33 29.74
C LYS A 185 61.56 4.80 31.19
N ILE A 186 60.44 4.81 31.90
CA ILE A 186 60.35 5.18 33.31
C ILE A 186 61.14 4.19 34.16
N ASP A 187 60.94 2.89 33.95
CA ASP A 187 61.68 1.84 34.68
C ASP A 187 63.20 2.00 34.50
N GLN A 188 63.65 2.25 33.28
CA GLN A 188 65.06 2.52 32.99
C GLN A 188 65.58 3.75 33.73
N THR A 189 64.82 4.85 33.73
CA THR A 189 65.21 6.05 34.49
C THR A 189 65.23 5.83 35.99
N GLY A 190 64.29 5.05 36.53
CA GLY A 190 64.27 4.64 37.93
C GLY A 190 65.53 3.86 38.29
N ALA A 191 65.85 2.82 37.50
CA ALA A 191 67.06 2.02 37.67
C ALA A 191 68.34 2.87 37.59
N MET A 192 68.43 3.81 36.64
CA MET A 192 69.57 4.72 36.52
C MET A 192 69.70 5.67 37.72
N SER A 193 68.58 6.21 38.22
CA SER A 193 68.59 7.09 39.39
C SER A 193 69.01 6.35 40.66
N ALA A 194 68.56 5.11 40.84
CA ALA A 194 68.99 4.25 41.94
C ALA A 194 70.49 3.94 41.85
N ALA A 195 71.01 3.68 40.64
CA ALA A 195 72.44 3.45 40.42
C ALA A 195 73.33 4.68 40.66
N LEU A 196 72.80 5.91 40.54
CA LEU A 196 73.54 7.14 40.81
C LEU A 196 73.51 7.55 42.29
N ALA A 197 72.47 7.14 43.01
CA ALA A 197 72.27 7.50 44.42
C ALA A 197 72.99 6.55 45.41
N GLY A 198 73.47 5.39 44.95
CA GLY A 198 74.24 4.41 45.74
C GLY A 198 75.72 4.48 45.43
#